data_AF-A0AAP0EF66-F1
#
_entry.id   AF-A0AAP0EF66-F1
#
_cell.length_a   1.000
_cell.length_b   1.000
_cell.length_c   1.000
_cell.angle_alpha   90.00
_cell.angle_beta   90.00
_cell.angle_gamma   90.00
#
_symmetry.space_group_name_H-M   'P 1'
#
loop_
_entity.id
_entity.type
_entity.pdbx_description
1 polymer ?
#
loop_
_entity_poly.entity_id
_entity_poly.type
_entity_poly.pdbx_seq_one_letter_code
_entity_poly.pdbx_strand_id
1 'polypeptide(L)'
;MRGFVFLDRPPIMDYNWTFGGPRVLVSEETTRFPYRFKGGLRSAIRVARIVKEIVGREIGDDVRWYVFGDDDTVFFVENLVRVLGKYDHRLWYYVGSGSESVEQNVKYSFDMAFGGGGFAITASLAKVLARVLDGCLMRYGHLYGSDARVFACLAELGVDLRGDLSGMLLAHPLAPLVSLHHLDYVEPIFPGMDRTQALKHLFESVKFDSERVLQQTVCYDRSKSWTISVSWGYAVQVFEGVKPLPDLLQLQRTFLPWKRGTNLRGPYMFNINELPRNPCERPPIFYMRNISTDKGLIWSNYHRYLPKNCTRSGSTKNLEQIKVFLQKKELNDNQLPSRTQASQLFTRIELHATHTQLNKRRAT
;
A
#
# COMPACT_ATOMS: atom_id res chain seq x y z
N MET A 1 20.57 26.56 12.30
CA MET A 1 19.40 25.69 12.57
C MET A 1 18.33 26.55 13.23
N ARG A 2 17.05 26.33 12.93
CA ARG A 2 15.93 27.02 13.57
C ARG A 2 15.21 26.02 14.47
N GLY A 3 15.10 26.31 15.76
CA GLY A 3 14.45 25.43 16.74
C GLY A 3 13.06 25.94 17.10
N PHE A 4 12.10 25.01 17.21
CA PHE A 4 10.72 25.29 17.59
C PHE A 4 10.24 24.29 18.63
N VAL A 5 9.48 24.76 19.61
CA VAL A 5 8.82 23.94 20.63
C VAL A 5 7.32 24.05 20.41
N PHE A 6 6.64 22.92 20.28
CA PHE A 6 5.18 22.87 20.11
C PHE A 6 4.50 22.51 21.42
N LEU A 7 3.59 23.37 21.87
CA LEU A 7 2.79 23.17 23.07
C LEU A 7 1.32 22.92 22.71
N ASP A 8 0.57 22.33 23.63
CA ASP A 8 -0.87 22.12 23.53
C ASP A 8 -1.69 23.36 23.97
N ARG A 9 -1.10 24.20 24.81
CA ARG A 9 -1.68 25.45 25.32
C ARG A 9 -0.60 26.51 25.55
N PRO A 10 -0.97 27.80 25.62
CA PRO A 10 -0.05 28.86 25.99
C PRO A 10 0.61 28.59 27.36
N PRO A 11 1.88 28.99 27.56
CA PRO A 11 2.54 28.91 28.86
C PRO A 11 1.82 29.80 29.89
N ILE A 12 1.80 29.37 31.16
CA ILE A 12 1.04 30.00 32.25
C ILE A 12 1.67 31.32 32.74
N MET A 13 2.96 31.54 32.45
CA MET A 13 3.64 32.80 32.74
C MET A 13 4.25 33.37 31.46
N ASP A 14 4.30 34.70 31.38
CA ASP A 14 5.24 35.46 30.55
C ASP A 14 6.67 35.23 31.09
N TYR A 15 7.09 33.97 31.16
CA TYR A 15 8.49 33.64 31.36
C TYR A 15 9.16 34.15 30.09
N ASN A 16 9.74 35.34 30.21
CA ASN A 16 10.58 35.95 29.21
C ASN A 16 11.64 34.91 28.84
N TRP A 17 11.39 34.16 27.77
CA TRP A 17 12.35 33.31 27.07
C TRP A 17 13.39 34.20 26.36
N THR A 18 13.83 35.26 27.03
CA THR A 18 14.69 36.34 26.55
C THR A 18 16.16 35.92 26.47
N PHE A 19 16.47 34.65 26.75
CA PHE A 19 17.81 34.10 26.59
C PHE A 19 17.80 32.94 25.58
N GLY A 20 17.77 33.28 24.29
CA GLY A 20 18.31 32.46 23.20
C GLY A 20 17.69 31.09 22.92
N GLY A 21 16.57 30.72 23.57
CA GLY A 21 15.92 29.42 23.37
C GLY A 21 15.12 29.29 22.07
N PRO A 22 14.75 28.06 21.64
CA PRO A 22 13.83 27.83 20.51
C PRO A 22 12.50 28.58 20.61
N ARG A 23 11.92 28.94 19.46
CA ARG A 23 10.62 29.63 19.41
C ARG A 23 9.49 28.71 19.87
N VAL A 24 8.64 29.19 20.78
CA VAL A 24 7.46 28.45 21.25
C VAL A 24 6.28 28.69 20.30
N LEU A 25 5.59 27.62 19.93
CA LEU A 25 4.38 27.62 19.11
C LEU A 25 3.29 26.84 19.84
N VAL A 26 2.06 27.35 19.83
CA VAL A 26 0.89 26.63 20.34
C VAL A 26 0.21 25.93 19.16
N SER A 27 -0.02 24.63 19.30
CA SER A 27 -0.61 23.83 18.24
C SER A 27 -2.10 24.10 18.09
N GLU A 28 -2.62 23.97 16.88
CA GLU A 28 -4.04 24.16 16.61
C GLU A 28 -4.91 23.05 17.22
N GLU A 29 -6.23 23.28 17.24
CA GLU A 29 -7.22 22.34 17.74
C GLU A 29 -7.31 21.07 16.86
N THR A 30 -7.32 19.90 17.51
CA THR A 30 -7.40 18.58 16.85
C THR A 30 -8.64 17.78 17.23
N THR A 31 -9.64 18.41 17.85
CA THR A 31 -10.88 17.76 18.33
C THR A 31 -11.67 17.09 17.22
N ARG A 32 -11.65 17.63 16.00
CA ARG A 32 -12.34 17.04 14.83
C ARG A 32 -11.80 15.68 14.38
N PHE A 33 -10.57 15.32 14.72
CA PHE A 33 -9.97 14.06 14.26
C PHE A 33 -10.36 12.89 15.18
N PRO A 34 -10.72 11.71 14.65
CA PRO A 34 -11.08 10.57 15.48
C PRO A 34 -9.85 10.03 16.22
N TYR A 35 -10.02 9.62 17.48
CA TYR A 35 -9.05 8.82 18.23
C TYR A 35 -9.77 7.60 18.80
N ARG A 36 -9.44 6.42 18.31
CA ARG A 36 -10.14 5.16 18.60
C ARG A 36 -9.24 4.12 19.27
N PHE A 37 -7.94 4.38 19.40
CA PHE A 37 -7.03 3.49 20.08
C PHE A 37 -7.30 3.52 21.59
N LYS A 38 -7.56 2.35 22.19
CA LYS A 38 -7.83 2.24 23.62
C LYS A 38 -6.52 2.28 24.43
N GLY A 39 -6.46 3.13 25.45
CA GLY A 39 -5.31 3.21 26.36
C GLY A 39 -4.13 4.05 25.85
N GLY A 40 -4.30 4.80 24.76
CA GLY A 40 -3.30 5.78 24.30
C GLY A 40 -3.76 7.22 24.51
N LEU A 41 -2.85 8.17 24.25
CA LEU A 41 -3.10 9.59 24.43
C LEU A 41 -3.57 10.25 23.13
N ARG A 42 -4.67 11.00 23.21
CA ARG A 42 -5.20 11.78 22.07
C ARG A 42 -4.21 12.85 21.57
N SER A 43 -3.29 13.29 22.43
CA SER A 43 -2.21 14.22 22.07
C SER A 43 -1.37 13.73 20.90
N ALA A 44 -1.29 12.42 20.66
CA ALA A 44 -0.61 11.85 19.50
C ALA A 44 -1.12 12.39 18.14
N ILE A 45 -2.39 12.78 18.04
CA ILE A 45 -2.93 13.43 16.82
C ILE A 45 -2.29 14.80 16.63
N ARG A 46 -2.21 15.58 17.72
CA ARG A 46 -1.60 16.91 17.72
C ARG A 46 -0.13 16.83 17.34
N VAL A 47 0.62 15.91 17.96
CA VAL A 47 2.04 15.70 17.66
C VAL A 47 2.25 15.32 16.19
N ALA A 48 1.44 14.41 15.64
CA ALA A 48 1.52 14.08 14.21
C ALA A 48 1.25 15.29 13.31
N ARG A 49 0.31 16.15 13.69
CA ARG A 49 -0.10 17.33 12.91
C ARG A 49 0.94 18.46 12.90
N ILE A 50 1.93 18.44 13.80
CA ILE A 50 3.04 19.42 13.82
C ILE A 50 3.70 19.54 12.45
N VAL A 51 3.83 18.45 11.69
CA VAL A 51 4.39 18.47 10.32
C VAL A 51 3.67 19.47 9.43
N LYS A 52 2.33 19.48 9.46
CA LYS A 52 1.53 20.45 8.69
C LYS A 52 1.69 21.85 9.24
N GLU A 53 1.65 21.99 10.56
CA GLU A 53 1.67 23.29 11.21
C GLU A 53 2.98 24.03 10.95
N ILE A 54 4.13 23.37 11.08
CA ILE A 54 5.43 23.99 10.85
C ILE A 54 5.65 24.35 9.37
N VAL A 55 5.18 23.51 8.44
CA VAL A 55 5.26 23.76 6.99
C VAL A 55 4.40 24.96 6.59
N GLY A 56 3.28 25.19 7.29
CA GLY A 56 2.40 26.34 7.08
C GLY A 56 2.91 27.65 7.70
N ARG A 57 4.02 27.63 8.46
CA ARG A 57 4.63 28.84 9.02
C ARG A 57 5.59 29.49 8.04
N GLU A 58 5.63 30.82 8.04
CA GLU A 58 6.63 31.61 7.33
C GLU A 58 8.00 31.54 8.05
N ILE A 59 8.65 30.38 7.94
CA ILE A 59 9.97 30.17 8.56
C ILE A 59 11.12 30.38 7.57
N GLY A 60 10.84 30.74 6.31
CA GLY A 60 11.80 31.04 5.24
C GLY A 60 11.81 30.02 4.10
N ASP A 61 12.14 30.47 2.88
CA ASP A 61 12.13 29.63 1.65
C ASP A 61 13.34 28.70 1.52
N ASP A 62 14.35 28.87 2.37
CA ASP A 62 15.62 28.15 2.34
C ASP A 62 15.61 26.84 3.15
N VAL A 63 14.46 26.44 3.71
CA VAL A 63 14.33 25.19 4.48
C VAL A 63 14.55 23.98 3.59
N ARG A 64 15.54 23.15 3.94
CA ARG A 64 15.88 21.91 3.23
C ARG A 64 15.34 20.65 3.91
N TRP A 65 15.27 20.68 5.24
CA TRP A 65 14.89 19.55 6.09
C TRP A 65 14.05 20.03 7.26
N TYR A 66 13.06 19.21 7.63
CA TYR A 66 12.34 19.31 8.88
C TYR A 66 12.74 18.11 9.75
N VAL A 67 13.09 18.38 11.00
CA VAL A 67 13.51 17.36 11.97
C VAL A 67 12.59 17.45 13.16
N PHE A 68 12.06 16.30 13.58
CA PHE A 68 11.09 16.16 14.66
C PHE A 68 11.68 15.23 15.71
N GLY A 69 11.44 15.55 16.98
CA GLY A 69 11.80 14.73 18.13
C GLY A 69 10.90 15.09 19.30
N ASP A 70 10.91 14.24 20.32
CA ASP A 70 10.15 14.42 21.55
C ASP A 70 10.91 15.38 22.51
N ASP A 71 10.28 15.75 23.62
CA ASP A 71 10.83 16.68 24.61
C ASP A 71 12.04 16.13 25.39
N ASP A 72 12.30 14.84 25.26
CA ASP A 72 13.45 14.11 25.80
C ASP A 72 14.45 13.67 24.71
N THR A 73 14.27 14.10 23.45
CA THR A 73 15.17 13.75 22.33
C THR A 73 16.33 14.75 22.22
N VAL A 74 17.57 14.24 22.22
CA VAL A 74 18.79 15.05 22.03
C VAL A 74 19.39 14.84 20.65
N PHE A 75 19.54 15.93 19.89
CA PHE A 75 20.20 15.90 18.57
C PHE A 75 21.63 16.44 18.61
N PHE A 76 22.58 15.68 18.07
CA PHE A 76 23.93 16.15 17.77
C PHE A 76 23.94 16.84 16.41
N VAL A 77 23.74 18.16 16.40
CA VAL A 77 23.38 18.94 15.21
C VAL A 77 24.43 18.84 14.10
N GLU A 78 25.71 18.92 14.41
CA GLU A 78 26.80 18.83 13.41
C GLU A 78 26.79 17.47 12.71
N ASN A 79 26.55 16.39 13.47
CA ASN A 79 26.46 15.03 12.94
C ASN A 79 25.21 14.86 12.09
N LEU A 80 24.07 15.36 12.58
CA LEU A 80 22.80 15.34 11.87
C LEU A 80 22.93 16.05 10.52
N VAL A 81 23.47 17.27 10.49
CA VAL A 81 23.69 18.03 9.26
C VAL A 81 24.63 17.29 8.31
N ARG A 82 25.71 16.67 8.82
CA ARG A 82 26.64 15.88 8.00
C ARG A 82 25.96 14.65 7.39
N VAL A 83 25.06 13.98 8.12
CA VAL A 83 24.31 12.82 7.61
C VAL A 83 23.29 13.25 6.58
N LEU A 84 22.43 14.22 6.90
CA LEU A 84 21.40 14.71 5.99
C LEU A 84 21.98 15.38 4.74
N GLY A 85 23.16 16.00 4.85
CA GLY A 85 23.89 16.60 3.73
C GLY A 85 24.35 15.61 2.65
N LYS A 86 24.29 14.30 2.91
CA LYS A 86 24.58 13.26 1.90
C LYS A 86 23.47 13.08 0.87
N TYR A 87 22.28 13.61 1.15
CA TYR A 87 21.07 13.40 0.36
C TYR A 87 20.69 14.66 -0.40
N ASP A 88 20.18 14.50 -1.63
CA ASP A 88 19.65 15.62 -2.41
C ASP A 88 18.31 16.07 -1.82
N HIS A 89 18.33 17.14 -1.02
CA HIS A 89 17.16 17.69 -0.32
C HIS A 89 15.97 18.06 -1.23
N ARG A 90 16.14 18.10 -2.56
CA ARG A 90 15.06 18.33 -3.53
C ARG A 90 14.20 17.08 -3.75
N LEU A 91 14.75 15.89 -3.51
CA LEU A 91 14.04 14.61 -3.60
C LEU A 91 13.28 14.31 -2.30
N TRP A 92 12.47 13.26 -2.28
CA TRP A 92 11.69 12.88 -1.11
C TRP A 92 12.47 11.88 -0.26
N TYR A 93 12.84 12.28 0.95
CA TYR A 93 13.43 11.39 1.94
C TYR A 93 12.70 11.47 3.28
N TYR A 94 12.53 10.30 3.89
CA TYR A 94 12.13 10.08 5.27
C TYR A 94 13.26 9.30 5.93
N VAL A 95 13.87 9.89 6.96
CA VAL A 95 15.09 9.39 7.61
C VAL A 95 14.85 9.31 9.10
N GLY A 96 15.13 8.16 9.69
CA GLY A 96 15.10 7.94 11.12
C GLY A 96 15.45 6.49 11.44
N SER A 97 15.19 6.05 12.66
CA SER A 97 15.50 4.69 13.09
C SER A 97 14.24 3.91 13.45
N GLY A 98 14.24 2.63 13.11
CA GLY A 98 13.34 1.66 13.75
C GLY A 98 13.64 1.54 15.23
N SER A 99 12.74 0.88 15.96
CA SER A 99 12.90 0.61 17.38
C SER A 99 14.00 -0.44 17.61
N GLU A 100 14.72 -0.33 18.73
CA GLU A 100 15.66 -1.33 19.22
C GLU A 100 14.98 -2.67 19.55
N SER A 101 13.69 -2.62 19.91
CA SER A 101 12.87 -3.79 20.16
C SER A 101 12.24 -4.33 18.87
N VAL A 102 12.51 -5.62 18.60
CA VAL A 102 11.87 -6.38 17.52
C VAL A 102 10.35 -6.42 17.70
N GLU A 103 9.86 -6.54 18.93
CA GLU A 103 8.43 -6.62 19.24
C GLU A 103 7.71 -5.32 18.86
N GLN A 104 8.34 -4.17 19.13
CA GLN A 104 7.81 -2.86 18.73
C GLN A 104 7.80 -2.72 17.20
N ASN A 105 8.85 -3.16 16.52
CA ASN A 105 8.91 -3.14 15.05
C ASN A 105 7.87 -4.06 14.41
N VAL A 106 7.64 -5.26 14.97
CA VAL A 106 6.57 -6.19 14.53
C VAL A 106 5.20 -5.57 14.76
N LYS A 107 4.99 -4.89 15.89
CA LYS A 107 3.70 -4.29 16.26
C LYS A 107 3.36 -3.06 15.42
N TYR A 108 4.35 -2.26 15.04
CA TYR A 108 4.14 -1.00 14.31
C TYR A 108 4.65 -1.09 12.87
N SER A 109 5.96 -1.00 12.66
CA SER A 109 6.62 -1.24 11.37
C SER A 109 8.13 -1.25 11.55
N PHE A 110 8.84 -2.07 10.78
CA PHE A 110 10.31 -2.03 10.67
C PHE A 110 10.82 -0.81 9.89
N ASP A 111 9.93 -0.16 9.14
CA ASP A 111 10.25 0.96 8.24
C ASP A 111 9.84 2.32 8.80
N MET A 112 9.12 2.31 9.93
CA MET A 112 8.72 3.53 10.62
C MET A 112 9.90 4.05 11.44
N ALA A 113 10.24 5.33 11.27
CA ALA A 113 11.02 6.03 12.26
C ALA A 113 10.19 6.25 13.53
N PHE A 114 10.68 5.78 14.67
CA PHE A 114 10.02 5.94 15.96
C PHE A 114 10.23 7.34 16.52
N GLY A 115 9.16 7.94 17.07
CA GLY A 115 9.14 9.36 17.49
C GLY A 115 10.25 9.74 18.47
N GLY A 116 10.47 8.93 19.51
CA GLY A 116 11.47 9.19 20.54
C GLY A 116 12.92 9.10 20.08
N GLY A 117 13.19 8.46 18.93
CA GLY A 117 14.51 8.50 18.29
C GLY A 117 14.71 9.74 17.39
N GLY A 118 13.63 10.46 17.13
CA GLY A 118 13.55 11.53 16.15
C GLY A 118 13.52 11.04 14.71
N PHE A 119 12.97 11.87 13.84
CA PHE A 119 12.98 11.63 12.39
C PHE A 119 13.14 12.94 11.61
N ALA A 120 13.63 12.82 10.38
CA ALA A 120 13.81 13.93 9.46
C ALA A 120 13.09 13.64 8.13
N ILE A 121 12.47 14.67 7.58
CA ILE A 121 11.91 14.65 6.22
C ILE A 121 12.44 15.84 5.42
N THR A 122 12.70 15.61 4.13
CA THR A 122 13.01 16.71 3.21
C THR A 122 11.87 17.70 3.10
N ALA A 123 12.19 18.97 2.85
CA ALA A 123 11.19 20.02 2.71
C ALA A 123 10.21 19.78 1.54
N SER A 124 10.69 19.18 0.44
CA SER A 124 9.87 18.74 -0.69
C SER A 124 8.78 17.75 -0.26
N LEU A 125 9.14 16.72 0.50
CA LEU A 125 8.23 15.72 1.06
C LEU A 125 7.28 16.33 2.11
N ALA A 126 7.80 17.16 3.02
CA ALA A 126 7.00 17.81 4.05
C ALA A 126 5.88 18.68 3.47
N LYS A 127 6.16 19.42 2.39
CA LYS A 127 5.16 20.25 1.66
C LYS A 127 4.02 19.42 1.07
N VAL A 128 4.32 18.23 0.56
CA VAL A 128 3.32 17.31 0.01
C VAL A 128 2.51 16.68 1.13
N LEU A 129 3.20 16.15 2.15
CA LEU A 129 2.56 15.54 3.33
C LEU A 129 1.60 16.51 4.02
N ALA A 130 2.02 17.78 4.25
CA ALA A 130 1.20 18.80 4.91
C ALA A 130 -0.16 19.04 4.23
N ARG A 131 -0.24 18.89 2.90
CA ARG A 131 -1.49 19.06 2.14
C ARG A 131 -2.48 17.94 2.39
N VAL A 132 -1.99 16.70 2.53
CA VAL A 132 -2.82 15.49 2.69
C VAL A 132 -3.03 15.08 4.15
N LEU A 133 -2.21 15.60 5.07
CA LEU A 133 -2.11 15.11 6.45
C LEU A 133 -3.44 15.11 7.19
N ASP A 134 -4.26 16.17 7.07
CA ASP A 134 -5.54 16.22 7.78
C ASP A 134 -6.51 15.11 7.32
N GLY A 135 -6.60 14.86 6.00
CA GLY A 135 -7.41 13.78 5.46
C GLY A 135 -6.90 12.41 5.91
N CYS A 136 -5.58 12.26 5.98
CA CYS A 136 -4.94 11.08 6.50
C CYS A 136 -5.25 10.85 8.00
N LEU A 137 -5.16 11.89 8.84
CA LEU A 137 -5.49 11.81 10.28
C LEU A 137 -6.95 11.39 10.53
N MET A 138 -7.88 11.71 9.61
CA MET A 138 -9.26 11.21 9.66
C MET A 138 -9.35 9.68 9.46
N ARG A 139 -8.49 9.11 8.60
CA ARG A 139 -8.47 7.66 8.31
C ARG A 139 -7.79 6.85 9.41
N TYR A 140 -6.69 7.37 9.97
CA TYR A 140 -5.83 6.64 10.91
C TYR A 140 -6.09 6.96 12.39
N GLY A 141 -7.33 7.28 12.75
CA GLY A 141 -7.72 7.51 14.14
C GLY A 141 -7.51 6.31 15.07
N HIS A 142 -7.37 5.11 14.52
CA HIS A 142 -7.17 3.86 15.24
C HIS A 142 -5.69 3.56 15.59
N LEU A 143 -4.72 4.33 15.09
CA LEU A 143 -3.30 4.09 15.41
C LEU A 143 -2.94 4.59 16.81
N TYR A 144 -1.88 4.03 17.42
CA TYR A 144 -1.45 4.40 18.77
C TYR A 144 -0.79 5.78 18.80
N GLY A 145 0.41 5.90 18.22
CA GLY A 145 1.30 7.05 18.32
C GLY A 145 1.20 8.05 17.16
N SER A 146 1.94 9.15 17.29
CA SER A 146 2.07 10.20 16.28
C SER A 146 2.93 9.75 15.10
N ASP A 147 4.05 9.13 15.39
CA ASP A 147 4.98 8.48 14.46
C ASP A 147 4.26 7.48 13.54
N ALA A 148 3.44 6.59 14.09
CA ALA A 148 2.65 5.63 13.32
C ALA A 148 1.70 6.33 12.34
N ARG A 149 1.12 7.48 12.72
CA ARG A 149 0.26 8.28 11.84
C ARG A 149 1.06 8.96 10.75
N VAL A 150 2.15 9.63 11.09
CA VAL A 150 3.02 10.30 10.10
C VAL A 150 3.53 9.28 9.08
N PHE A 151 4.00 8.12 9.55
CA PHE A 151 4.44 7.02 8.70
C PHE A 151 3.33 6.51 7.79
N ALA A 152 2.13 6.24 8.34
CA ALA A 152 1.00 5.80 7.53
C ALA A 152 0.65 6.83 6.43
N CYS A 153 0.67 8.13 6.74
CA CYS A 153 0.44 9.19 5.76
C CYS A 153 1.54 9.28 4.71
N LEU A 154 2.80 9.06 5.08
CA LEU A 154 3.93 9.01 4.14
C LEU A 154 3.82 7.82 3.20
N ALA A 155 3.38 6.66 3.72
CA ALA A 155 3.17 5.45 2.92
C ALA A 155 2.07 5.62 1.85
N GLU A 156 1.12 6.54 2.04
CA GLU A 156 0.12 6.89 1.02
C GLU A 156 0.70 7.66 -0.19
N LEU A 157 1.91 8.23 -0.09
CA LEU A 157 2.49 9.10 -1.13
C LEU A 157 3.18 8.37 -2.30
N GLY A 158 3.16 7.03 -2.31
CA GLY A 158 3.59 6.21 -3.45
C GLY A 158 4.98 5.59 -3.33
N VAL A 159 5.26 4.62 -4.21
CA VAL A 159 6.47 3.80 -4.23
C VAL A 159 7.00 3.71 -5.66
N ASP A 160 8.32 3.89 -5.84
CA ASP A 160 8.99 3.72 -7.14
C ASP A 160 9.70 2.35 -7.22
N LEU A 161 9.40 1.58 -8.26
CA LEU A 161 9.78 0.17 -8.42
C LEU A 161 10.12 -0.14 -9.88
N ARG A 162 10.90 -1.22 -10.09
CA ARG A 162 11.27 -1.73 -11.41
C ARG A 162 11.14 -3.25 -11.48
N GLY A 163 11.33 -3.83 -12.66
CA GLY A 163 11.20 -5.29 -12.85
C GLY A 163 9.75 -5.75 -12.97
N ASP A 164 9.43 -6.94 -12.46
CA ASP A 164 8.08 -7.50 -12.55
C ASP A 164 7.15 -6.89 -11.48
N LEU A 165 6.17 -6.08 -11.89
CA LEU A 165 5.20 -5.48 -10.97
C LEU A 165 4.04 -6.42 -10.58
N SER A 166 4.00 -7.66 -11.10
CA SER A 166 2.84 -8.53 -10.97
C SER A 166 2.37 -8.74 -9.53
N GLY A 167 3.30 -8.88 -8.58
CA GLY A 167 2.97 -9.06 -7.16
C GLY A 167 2.32 -7.84 -6.52
N MET A 168 2.57 -6.62 -7.02
CA MET A 168 1.85 -5.41 -6.61
C MET A 168 0.46 -5.35 -7.23
N LEU A 169 0.37 -5.57 -8.54
CA LEU A 169 -0.89 -5.44 -9.27
C LEU A 169 -1.90 -6.50 -8.83
N LEU A 170 -1.44 -7.73 -8.53
CA LEU A 170 -2.27 -8.84 -8.02
C LEU A 170 -2.87 -8.59 -6.64
N ALA A 171 -2.20 -7.79 -5.81
CA ALA A 171 -2.59 -7.50 -4.43
C ALA A 171 -3.03 -6.04 -4.23
N HIS A 172 -3.29 -5.33 -5.33
CA HIS A 172 -3.68 -3.92 -5.30
C HIS A 172 -4.92 -3.72 -4.39
N PRO A 173 -4.93 -2.68 -3.54
CA PRO A 173 -6.03 -2.45 -2.62
C PRO A 173 -7.37 -2.18 -3.30
N LEU A 174 -8.42 -2.08 -2.49
CA LEU A 174 -9.74 -1.60 -2.94
C LEU A 174 -9.76 -0.10 -3.26
N ALA A 175 -8.63 0.59 -3.06
CA ALA A 175 -8.49 1.95 -3.54
C ALA A 175 -8.42 1.91 -5.08
N PRO A 176 -9.06 2.84 -5.79
CA PRO A 176 -8.92 2.92 -7.24
C PRO A 176 -7.48 3.16 -7.67
N LEU A 177 -7.05 2.49 -8.75
CA LEU A 177 -5.76 2.78 -9.40
C LEU A 177 -5.84 4.14 -10.10
N VAL A 178 -4.95 5.07 -9.71
CA VAL A 178 -4.94 6.43 -10.27
C VAL A 178 -3.91 6.60 -11.39
N SER A 179 -2.69 6.12 -11.19
CA SER A 179 -1.61 6.30 -12.16
C SER A 179 -0.53 5.23 -12.02
N LEU A 180 0.11 4.92 -13.15
CA LEU A 180 1.35 4.14 -13.23
C LEU A 180 2.41 4.99 -13.95
N HIS A 181 3.65 4.91 -13.48
CA HIS A 181 4.78 5.67 -14.00
C HIS A 181 5.99 4.73 -14.21
N HIS A 182 6.97 5.16 -15.01
CA HIS A 182 8.16 4.36 -15.38
C HIS A 182 7.86 2.99 -16.02
N LEU A 183 6.79 2.92 -16.83
CA LEU A 183 6.38 1.69 -17.51
C LEU A 183 7.44 1.14 -18.49
N ASP A 184 8.37 1.98 -18.91
CA ASP A 184 9.54 1.65 -19.74
C ASP A 184 10.62 0.84 -18.98
N TYR A 185 10.64 0.92 -17.64
CA TYR A 185 11.63 0.23 -16.78
C TYR A 185 11.10 -1.02 -16.07
N VAL A 186 9.84 -1.37 -16.28
CA VAL A 186 9.21 -2.59 -15.73
C VAL A 186 9.09 -3.67 -16.80
N GLU A 187 8.90 -4.92 -16.39
CA GLU A 187 8.56 -6.01 -17.30
C GLU A 187 7.11 -5.85 -17.82
N PRO A 188 6.78 -6.37 -19.01
CA PRO A 188 5.40 -6.38 -19.48
C PRO A 188 4.48 -7.08 -18.47
N ILE A 189 3.40 -6.42 -18.10
CA ILE A 189 2.46 -6.91 -17.06
C ILE A 189 1.64 -8.12 -17.54
N PHE A 190 1.61 -8.41 -18.84
CA PHE A 190 1.00 -9.62 -19.41
C PHE A 190 2.06 -10.49 -20.09
N PRO A 191 2.04 -11.82 -19.89
CA PRO A 191 3.00 -12.71 -20.53
C PRO A 191 2.79 -12.75 -22.04
N GLY A 192 3.89 -12.75 -22.80
CA GLY A 192 3.86 -12.84 -24.26
C GLY A 192 3.47 -11.55 -24.99
N MET A 193 3.36 -10.43 -24.28
CA MET A 193 3.10 -9.10 -24.85
C MET A 193 4.29 -8.17 -24.63
N ASP A 194 4.46 -7.16 -25.47
CA ASP A 194 5.32 -6.01 -25.15
C ASP A 194 4.62 -5.03 -24.18
N ARG A 195 5.35 -4.04 -23.67
CA ARG A 195 4.84 -3.08 -22.67
C ARG A 195 3.62 -2.29 -23.17
N THR A 196 3.65 -1.85 -24.42
CA THR A 196 2.59 -1.05 -25.03
C THR A 196 1.35 -1.90 -25.28
N GLN A 197 1.54 -3.12 -25.79
CA GLN A 197 0.47 -4.11 -25.97
C GLN A 197 -0.16 -4.48 -24.63
N ALA A 198 0.65 -4.75 -23.60
CA ALA A 198 0.18 -5.10 -22.27
C ALA A 198 -0.64 -3.95 -21.64
N LEU A 199 -0.20 -2.70 -21.81
CA LEU A 199 -0.96 -1.54 -21.33
C LEU A 199 -2.27 -1.36 -22.09
N LYS A 200 -2.25 -1.45 -23.43
CA LYS A 200 -3.47 -1.43 -24.25
C LYS A 200 -4.45 -2.52 -23.83
N HIS A 201 -3.93 -3.71 -23.54
CA HIS A 201 -4.72 -4.85 -23.08
C HIS A 201 -5.34 -4.62 -21.70
N LEU A 202 -4.59 -4.07 -20.73
CA LEU A 202 -5.15 -3.67 -19.43
C LEU A 202 -6.28 -2.64 -19.60
N PHE A 203 -6.10 -1.68 -20.51
CA PHE A 203 -7.08 -0.64 -20.80
C PHE A 203 -8.37 -1.17 -21.40
N GLU A 204 -8.39 -2.38 -21.98
CA GLU A 204 -9.66 -3.03 -22.33
C GLU A 204 -10.53 -3.21 -21.09
N SER A 205 -9.97 -3.60 -19.95
CA SER A 205 -10.74 -3.71 -18.70
C SER A 205 -11.13 -2.36 -18.12
N VAL A 206 -10.24 -1.37 -18.21
CA VAL A 206 -10.49 0.01 -17.74
C VAL A 206 -11.71 0.61 -18.45
N LYS A 207 -11.89 0.35 -19.75
CA LYS A 207 -13.06 0.82 -20.52
C LYS A 207 -14.40 0.31 -19.98
N PHE A 208 -14.43 -0.90 -19.41
CA PHE A 208 -15.66 -1.48 -18.86
C PHE A 208 -15.88 -1.08 -17.40
N ASP A 209 -14.80 -0.97 -16.61
CA ASP A 209 -14.88 -0.80 -15.16
C ASP A 209 -13.58 -0.22 -14.55
N SER A 210 -13.32 1.06 -14.83
CA SER A 210 -12.11 1.75 -14.38
C SER A 210 -11.97 1.83 -12.86
N GLU A 211 -13.07 1.94 -12.12
CA GLU A 211 -13.06 2.15 -10.67
C GLU A 211 -12.49 0.96 -9.91
N ARG A 212 -12.76 -0.26 -10.41
CA ARG A 212 -12.35 -1.52 -9.77
C ARG A 212 -11.17 -2.20 -10.43
N VAL A 213 -10.59 -1.63 -11.47
CA VAL A 213 -9.44 -2.25 -12.15
C VAL A 213 -8.31 -2.52 -11.13
N LEU A 214 -7.70 -3.70 -11.23
CA LEU A 214 -6.69 -4.24 -10.32
C LEU A 214 -7.12 -4.54 -8.89
N GLN A 215 -8.25 -4.04 -8.40
CA GLN A 215 -8.66 -4.24 -7.02
C GLN A 215 -8.72 -5.72 -6.67
N GLN A 216 -8.03 -6.09 -5.60
CA GLN A 216 -7.95 -7.47 -5.14
C GLN A 216 -9.17 -7.84 -4.31
N THR A 217 -9.85 -8.91 -4.71
CA THR A 217 -10.96 -9.54 -3.98
C THR A 217 -10.68 -11.02 -3.77
N VAL A 218 -10.93 -11.53 -2.56
CA VAL A 218 -10.67 -12.94 -2.21
C VAL A 218 -11.98 -13.69 -2.01
N CYS A 219 -12.06 -14.87 -2.64
CA CYS A 219 -13.21 -15.77 -2.61
C CYS A 219 -12.77 -17.12 -2.03
N TYR A 220 -13.65 -17.79 -1.30
CA TYR A 220 -13.39 -19.09 -0.74
C TYR A 220 -14.37 -20.12 -1.30
N ASP A 221 -13.86 -21.10 -2.05
CA ASP A 221 -14.64 -22.26 -2.47
C ASP A 221 -14.47 -23.36 -1.42
N ARG A 222 -15.43 -23.43 -0.49
CA ARG A 222 -15.41 -24.42 0.59
C ARG A 222 -15.54 -25.86 0.10
N SER A 223 -16.19 -26.08 -1.04
CA SER A 223 -16.42 -27.43 -1.56
C SER A 223 -15.15 -28.08 -2.08
N LYS A 224 -14.29 -27.29 -2.72
CA LYS A 224 -12.98 -27.72 -3.22
C LYS A 224 -11.83 -27.40 -2.28
N SER A 225 -12.12 -26.72 -1.17
CA SER A 225 -11.12 -26.16 -0.27
C SER A 225 -10.11 -25.27 -1.03
N TRP A 226 -10.61 -24.35 -1.86
CA TRP A 226 -9.78 -23.42 -2.63
C TRP A 226 -9.95 -21.98 -2.15
N THR A 227 -8.88 -21.21 -2.25
CA THR A 227 -8.93 -19.75 -2.11
C THR A 227 -8.62 -19.11 -3.44
N ILE A 228 -9.49 -18.23 -3.93
CA ILE A 228 -9.40 -17.59 -5.24
C ILE A 228 -9.18 -16.09 -5.01
N SER A 229 -8.01 -15.59 -5.35
CA SER A 229 -7.69 -14.16 -5.29
C SER A 229 -7.82 -13.55 -6.69
N VAL A 230 -8.74 -12.61 -6.85
CA VAL A 230 -9.08 -11.97 -8.12
C VAL A 230 -8.56 -10.53 -8.09
N SER A 231 -7.64 -10.19 -8.99
CA SER A 231 -7.30 -8.81 -9.35
C SER A 231 -8.09 -8.46 -10.61
N TRP A 232 -9.17 -7.70 -10.45
CA TRP A 232 -10.16 -7.50 -11.50
C TRP A 232 -9.58 -6.85 -12.75
N GLY A 233 -9.84 -7.46 -13.91
CA GLY A 233 -9.35 -6.97 -15.20
C GLY A 233 -7.87 -7.26 -15.47
N TYR A 234 -7.18 -7.97 -14.57
CA TYR A 234 -5.76 -8.28 -14.72
C TYR A 234 -5.44 -9.77 -14.58
N ALA A 235 -5.59 -10.34 -13.38
CA ALA A 235 -5.22 -11.74 -13.16
C ALA A 235 -5.90 -12.37 -11.93
N VAL A 236 -5.95 -13.71 -11.91
CA VAL A 236 -6.52 -14.51 -10.82
C VAL A 236 -5.49 -15.51 -10.31
N GLN A 237 -5.36 -15.64 -9.00
CA GLN A 237 -4.57 -16.68 -8.33
C GLN A 237 -5.47 -17.68 -7.62
N VAL A 238 -5.17 -18.98 -7.73
CA VAL A 238 -5.94 -20.05 -7.08
C VAL A 238 -5.05 -20.86 -6.15
N PHE A 239 -5.33 -20.80 -4.85
CA PHE A 239 -4.58 -21.50 -3.82
C PHE A 239 -5.33 -22.74 -3.37
N GLU A 240 -4.61 -23.84 -3.21
CA GLU A 240 -5.14 -25.03 -2.55
C GLU A 240 -5.14 -24.83 -1.02
N GLY A 241 -6.26 -25.15 -0.38
CA GLY A 241 -6.57 -24.84 1.01
C GLY A 241 -7.22 -23.48 1.23
N VAL A 242 -7.77 -23.29 2.44
CA VAL A 242 -8.27 -22.00 2.92
C VAL A 242 -7.07 -21.16 3.39
N LYS A 243 -6.75 -20.10 2.65
CA LYS A 243 -5.67 -19.18 2.97
C LYS A 243 -6.20 -17.97 3.76
N PRO A 244 -5.58 -17.63 4.90
CA PRO A 244 -5.91 -16.40 5.61
C PRO A 244 -5.78 -15.18 4.69
N LEU A 245 -6.75 -14.26 4.77
CA LEU A 245 -6.67 -13.01 4.01
C LEU A 245 -5.35 -12.26 4.23
N PRO A 246 -4.83 -12.07 5.47
CA PRO A 246 -3.58 -11.34 5.69
C PRO A 246 -2.41 -11.85 4.86
N ASP A 247 -2.30 -13.17 4.66
CA ASP A 247 -1.23 -13.80 3.87
C ASP A 247 -1.34 -13.45 2.37
N LEU A 248 -2.56 -13.22 1.88
CA LEU A 248 -2.87 -12.84 0.50
C LEU A 248 -2.77 -11.33 0.24
N LEU A 249 -2.77 -10.51 1.31
CA LEU A 249 -2.56 -9.06 1.22
C LEU A 249 -1.09 -8.69 1.11
N GLN A 250 -0.18 -9.58 1.49
CA GLN A 250 1.26 -9.35 1.36
C GLN A 250 1.67 -9.34 -0.11
N LEU A 251 2.54 -8.39 -0.48
CA LEU A 251 2.97 -8.23 -1.86
C LEU A 251 3.96 -9.34 -2.24
N GLN A 252 3.64 -10.11 -3.28
CA GLN A 252 4.55 -11.15 -3.76
C GLN A 252 5.82 -10.49 -4.32
N ARG A 253 6.99 -10.88 -3.81
CA ARG A 253 8.26 -10.26 -4.17
C ARG A 253 8.69 -10.62 -5.59
N THR A 254 8.20 -9.85 -6.54
CA THR A 254 8.41 -9.96 -8.00
C THR A 254 9.16 -8.75 -8.54
N PHE A 255 8.95 -7.59 -7.92
CA PHE A 255 9.55 -6.31 -8.25
C PHE A 255 10.90 -6.11 -7.56
N LEU A 256 11.67 -5.16 -8.09
CA LEU A 256 12.97 -4.74 -7.59
C LEU A 256 12.90 -3.27 -7.16
N PRO A 257 13.71 -2.85 -6.18
CA PRO A 257 13.87 -1.44 -5.86
C PRO A 257 14.43 -0.68 -7.07
N TRP A 258 14.08 0.61 -7.19
CA TRP A 258 14.57 1.47 -8.28
C TRP A 258 16.11 1.50 -8.39
N LYS A 259 16.79 1.56 -7.25
CA LYS A 259 18.27 1.58 -7.17
C LYS A 259 18.88 0.32 -7.80
N ARG A 260 19.88 0.51 -8.67
CA ARG A 260 20.69 -0.55 -9.28
C ARG A 260 21.92 -0.86 -8.40
N GLY A 261 22.24 -2.13 -8.16
CA GLY A 261 23.39 -2.53 -7.32
C GLY A 261 23.41 -4.03 -6.98
N THR A 262 24.47 -4.50 -6.33
CA THR A 262 24.73 -5.92 -6.03
C THR A 262 23.87 -6.50 -4.89
N ASN A 263 23.38 -5.66 -3.97
CA ASN A 263 22.44 -6.05 -2.92
C ASN A 263 21.02 -5.54 -3.23
N LEU A 264 20.29 -6.28 -4.08
CA LEU A 264 18.89 -6.02 -4.42
C LEU A 264 17.90 -6.53 -3.36
N ARG A 265 18.39 -7.03 -2.23
CA ARG A 265 17.62 -7.38 -1.02
C ARG A 265 17.52 -6.20 -0.04
N GLY A 266 17.27 -4.99 -0.56
CA GLY A 266 16.95 -3.86 0.30
C GLY A 266 15.58 -4.06 0.97
N PRO A 267 15.36 -3.50 2.17
CA PRO A 267 14.05 -3.51 2.81
C PRO A 267 13.03 -2.74 1.96
N TYR A 268 11.80 -3.24 1.90
CA TYR A 268 10.66 -2.53 1.31
C TYR A 268 9.79 -2.00 2.43
N MET A 269 9.17 -0.83 2.20
CA MET A 269 8.28 -0.14 3.17
C MET A 269 6.93 -0.84 3.42
N PHE A 270 6.80 -2.11 3.03
CA PHE A 270 5.56 -2.89 3.07
C PHE A 270 5.87 -4.38 3.20
N ASN A 271 4.91 -5.12 3.75
CA ASN A 271 5.03 -6.56 3.93
C ASN A 271 5.11 -7.27 2.58
N ILE A 272 6.25 -7.95 2.37
CA ILE A 272 6.50 -8.79 1.21
C ILE A 272 6.38 -10.27 1.57
N ASN A 273 5.84 -11.05 0.66
CA ASN A 273 5.90 -12.51 0.73
C ASN A 273 6.92 -13.02 -0.29
N GLU A 274 7.90 -13.77 0.19
CA GLU A 274 8.91 -14.39 -0.67
C GLU A 274 8.26 -15.53 -1.48
N LEU A 275 8.38 -15.47 -2.80
CA LEU A 275 7.88 -16.54 -3.65
C LEU A 275 8.76 -17.78 -3.54
N PRO A 276 8.18 -18.99 -3.58
CA PRO A 276 8.94 -20.23 -3.74
C PRO A 276 9.96 -20.09 -4.88
N ARG A 277 11.19 -20.54 -4.61
CA ARG A 277 12.28 -20.51 -5.62
C ARG A 277 11.91 -21.33 -6.84
N ASN A 278 11.25 -22.48 -6.62
CA ASN A 278 10.70 -23.30 -7.68
C ASN A 278 9.43 -22.65 -8.25
N PRO A 279 9.41 -22.24 -9.54
CA PRO A 279 8.23 -21.64 -10.16
C PRO A 279 7.01 -22.55 -10.17
N CYS A 280 7.22 -23.88 -10.17
CA CYS A 280 6.14 -24.86 -10.24
C CYS A 280 5.34 -24.95 -8.93
N GLU A 281 5.95 -24.57 -7.79
CA GLU A 281 5.34 -24.56 -6.45
C GLU A 281 4.55 -23.28 -6.15
N ARG A 282 4.71 -22.23 -6.97
CA ARG A 282 3.99 -20.96 -6.82
C ARG A 282 2.48 -21.18 -7.05
N PRO A 283 1.57 -20.34 -6.56
CA PRO A 283 0.16 -20.41 -6.98
C PRO A 283 0.04 -20.26 -8.52
N PRO A 284 -0.88 -20.99 -9.18
CA PRO A 284 -1.18 -20.76 -10.59
C PRO A 284 -1.76 -19.37 -10.78
N ILE A 285 -1.30 -18.69 -11.82
CA ILE A 285 -1.80 -17.37 -12.21
C ILE A 285 -2.57 -17.54 -13.52
N PHE A 286 -3.75 -16.94 -13.58
CA PHE A 286 -4.59 -16.88 -14.77
C PHE A 286 -4.68 -15.42 -15.20
N TYR A 287 -4.10 -15.07 -16.35
CA TYR A 287 -4.12 -13.69 -16.84
C TYR A 287 -5.37 -13.44 -17.68
N MET A 288 -5.90 -12.23 -17.57
CA MET A 288 -7.05 -11.78 -18.33
C MET A 288 -6.71 -11.86 -19.83
N ARG A 289 -7.53 -12.61 -20.58
CA ARG A 289 -7.39 -12.80 -22.02
C ARG A 289 -8.33 -11.90 -22.80
N ASN A 290 -9.55 -11.72 -22.31
CA ASN A 290 -10.49 -10.75 -22.83
C ASN A 290 -11.57 -10.45 -21.78
N ILE A 291 -12.31 -9.37 -22.03
CA ILE A 291 -13.46 -8.94 -21.26
C ILE A 291 -14.61 -8.69 -22.23
N SER A 292 -15.83 -8.97 -21.81
CA SER A 292 -17.02 -8.84 -22.63
C SER A 292 -18.21 -8.43 -21.78
N THR A 293 -19.25 -7.92 -22.43
CA THR A 293 -20.51 -7.58 -21.77
C THR A 293 -21.70 -8.01 -22.61
N ASP A 294 -22.76 -8.43 -21.93
CA ASP A 294 -24.07 -8.67 -22.51
C ASP A 294 -25.14 -8.24 -21.49
N LYS A 295 -26.10 -7.42 -21.93
CA LYS A 295 -27.24 -6.94 -21.12
C LYS A 295 -26.87 -6.42 -19.72
N GLY A 296 -25.75 -5.69 -19.61
CA GLY A 296 -25.28 -5.10 -18.34
C GLY A 296 -24.53 -6.06 -17.41
N LEU A 297 -24.40 -7.33 -17.78
CA LEU A 297 -23.49 -8.28 -17.15
C LEU A 297 -22.12 -8.16 -17.84
N ILE A 298 -21.07 -7.92 -17.06
CA ILE A 298 -19.69 -7.86 -17.54
C ILE A 298 -19.00 -9.15 -17.08
N TRP A 299 -18.20 -9.77 -17.93
CA TRP A 299 -17.34 -10.87 -17.51
C TRP A 299 -15.97 -10.80 -18.16
N SER A 300 -15.00 -11.27 -17.39
CA SER A 300 -13.59 -11.35 -17.80
C SER A 300 -13.18 -12.81 -17.85
N ASN A 301 -12.54 -13.21 -18.95
CA ASN A 301 -12.01 -14.56 -19.14
C ASN A 301 -10.52 -14.55 -18.82
N TYR A 302 -10.09 -15.42 -17.91
CA TYR A 302 -8.70 -15.56 -17.51
C TYR A 302 -8.20 -16.93 -17.96
N HIS A 303 -7.03 -16.93 -18.60
CA HIS A 303 -6.38 -18.15 -19.08
C HIS A 303 -5.15 -18.44 -18.24
N ARG A 304 -4.97 -19.72 -17.95
CA ARG A 304 -3.82 -20.19 -17.20
C ARG A 304 -2.51 -19.78 -17.87
N TYR A 305 -1.59 -19.28 -17.06
CA TYR A 305 -0.19 -19.16 -17.42
C TYR A 305 0.62 -20.28 -16.77
N LEU A 306 1.35 -21.03 -17.60
CA LEU A 306 2.25 -22.10 -17.19
C LEU A 306 3.69 -21.66 -17.45
N PRO A 307 4.54 -21.57 -16.41
CA PRO A 307 5.97 -21.46 -16.62
C PRO A 307 6.50 -22.65 -17.44
N LYS A 308 7.50 -22.41 -18.29
CA LYS A 308 8.14 -23.46 -19.08
C LYS A 308 8.67 -24.57 -18.16
N ASN A 309 8.50 -25.83 -18.56
CA ASN A 309 8.97 -27.03 -17.86
C ASN A 309 8.32 -27.31 -16.48
N CYS A 310 7.12 -26.82 -16.22
CA CYS A 310 6.37 -27.17 -15.01
C CYS A 310 5.28 -28.22 -15.26
N THR A 311 5.37 -29.36 -14.56
CA THR A 311 4.28 -30.33 -14.45
C THR A 311 3.56 -30.10 -13.12
N ARG A 312 2.31 -29.65 -13.18
CA ARG A 312 1.51 -29.34 -11.98
C ARG A 312 0.87 -30.60 -11.40
N SER A 313 1.07 -30.80 -10.10
CA SER A 313 0.28 -31.72 -9.27
C SER A 313 -0.76 -30.93 -8.46
N GLY A 314 -1.70 -31.62 -7.84
CA GLY A 314 -2.73 -31.01 -6.98
C GLY A 314 -4.13 -30.97 -7.59
N SER A 315 -5.07 -30.47 -6.80
CA SER A 315 -6.50 -30.39 -7.15
C SER A 315 -6.77 -29.37 -8.26
N THR A 316 -5.91 -28.35 -8.40
CA THR A 316 -6.05 -27.32 -9.43
C THR A 316 -5.49 -27.73 -10.79
N LYS A 317 -4.82 -28.89 -10.92
CA LYS A 317 -4.02 -29.26 -12.11
C LYS A 317 -4.74 -29.20 -13.46
N ASN A 318 -6.06 -29.43 -13.51
CA ASN A 318 -6.83 -29.44 -14.77
C ASN A 318 -7.52 -28.10 -15.08
N LEU A 319 -7.48 -27.11 -14.18
CA LEU A 319 -8.19 -25.84 -14.32
C LEU A 319 -7.52 -24.93 -15.36
N GLU A 320 -8.08 -24.75 -16.55
CA GLU A 320 -7.44 -23.96 -17.61
C GLU A 320 -7.98 -22.54 -17.74
N GLN A 321 -9.26 -22.35 -17.43
CA GLN A 321 -9.93 -21.08 -17.62
C GLN A 321 -10.79 -20.72 -16.41
N ILE A 322 -10.80 -19.43 -16.09
CA ILE A 322 -11.68 -18.85 -15.06
C ILE A 322 -12.49 -17.74 -15.71
N LYS A 323 -13.78 -17.68 -15.42
CA LYS A 323 -14.64 -16.55 -15.79
C LYS A 323 -15.14 -15.86 -14.55
N VAL A 324 -14.89 -14.57 -14.42
CA VAL A 324 -15.40 -13.76 -13.30
C VAL A 324 -16.48 -12.83 -13.84
N PHE A 325 -17.67 -12.89 -13.25
CA PHE A 325 -18.83 -12.12 -13.66
C PHE A 325 -19.12 -11.02 -12.66
N LEU A 326 -19.44 -9.84 -13.18
CA LEU A 326 -19.72 -8.64 -12.43
C LEU A 326 -20.96 -7.97 -13.02
N GLN A 327 -21.91 -7.65 -12.16
CA GLN A 327 -23.08 -6.85 -12.54
C GLN A 327 -22.80 -5.40 -12.18
N LYS A 328 -22.92 -4.51 -13.16
CA LYS A 328 -22.72 -3.08 -12.94
C LYS A 328 -23.83 -2.55 -12.04
N LYS A 329 -23.57 -2.42 -10.75
CA LYS A 329 -24.37 -1.62 -9.82
C LYS A 329 -23.71 -0.25 -9.70
N GLU A 330 -24.51 0.80 -9.69
CA GLU A 330 -24.04 2.11 -9.21
C GLU A 330 -23.61 1.93 -7.76
N LEU A 331 -22.36 2.29 -7.45
CA LEU A 331 -21.87 2.30 -6.08
C LEU A 331 -22.60 3.43 -5.35
N ASN A 332 -23.52 3.09 -4.46
CA ASN A 332 -24.00 4.04 -3.47
C ASN A 332 -22.83 4.37 -2.53
N ASP A 333 -22.48 5.65 -2.41
CA ASP A 333 -21.37 6.18 -1.57
C ASP A 333 -21.40 5.74 -0.09
N ASN A 334 -22.47 5.07 0.35
CA ASN A 334 -22.68 4.61 1.72
C ASN A 334 -22.28 3.14 2.00
N GLN A 335 -21.78 2.37 1.01
CA GLN A 335 -21.28 1.00 1.24
C GLN A 335 -19.79 0.88 0.90
N LEU A 336 -18.96 0.77 1.95
CA LEU A 336 -17.54 0.44 1.80
C LEU A 336 -17.39 -1.02 1.34
N PRO A 337 -16.80 -1.30 0.17
CA PRO A 337 -16.55 -2.66 -0.27
C PRO A 337 -15.57 -3.38 0.67
N SER A 338 -15.78 -4.66 0.92
CA SER A 338 -14.89 -5.52 1.70
C SER A 338 -14.13 -6.48 0.79
N ARG A 339 -12.82 -6.67 1.05
CA ARG A 339 -11.97 -7.61 0.29
C ARG A 339 -12.39 -9.08 0.45
N THR A 340 -13.15 -9.42 1.50
CA THR A 340 -13.54 -10.80 1.84
C THR A 340 -14.93 -11.20 1.36
N GLN A 341 -15.68 -10.29 0.75
CA GLN A 341 -17.05 -10.57 0.31
C GLN A 341 -17.14 -10.52 -1.21
N ALA A 342 -16.52 -11.50 -1.86
CA ALA A 342 -16.63 -11.68 -3.30
C ALA A 342 -18.08 -11.72 -3.80
N SER A 343 -19.02 -12.21 -3.01
CA SER A 343 -20.46 -12.19 -3.31
C SER A 343 -21.09 -10.79 -3.36
N GLN A 344 -20.45 -9.79 -2.74
CA GLN A 344 -20.88 -8.38 -2.83
C GLN A 344 -20.37 -7.71 -4.11
N LEU A 345 -19.24 -8.17 -4.65
CA LEU A 345 -18.55 -7.53 -5.78
C LEU A 345 -18.76 -8.29 -7.11
N PHE A 346 -18.79 -9.62 -7.07
CA PHE A 346 -18.96 -10.49 -8.22
C PHE A 346 -20.27 -11.28 -8.13
N THR A 347 -20.95 -11.38 -9.26
CA THR A 347 -22.21 -12.13 -9.35
C THR A 347 -21.95 -13.63 -9.33
N ARG A 348 -20.87 -14.09 -9.98
CA ARG A 348 -20.41 -15.50 -9.96
C ARG A 348 -18.98 -15.65 -10.48
N ILE A 349 -18.33 -16.75 -10.11
CA ILE A 349 -17.05 -17.19 -10.68
C ILE A 349 -17.23 -18.60 -11.24
N GLU A 350 -16.90 -18.79 -12.52
CA GLU A 350 -16.93 -20.11 -13.17
C GLU A 350 -15.51 -20.63 -13.37
N LEU A 351 -15.30 -21.91 -13.04
CA LEU A 351 -14.01 -22.59 -13.11
C LEU A 351 -14.10 -23.71 -14.15
N HIS A 352 -13.34 -23.58 -15.24
CA HIS A 352 -13.41 -24.45 -16.41
C HIS A 352 -12.12 -25.28 -16.53
N ALA A 353 -12.27 -26.62 -16.49
CA ALA A 353 -11.18 -27.57 -16.63
C ALA A 353 -11.08 -28.12 -18.07
N THR A 354 -9.91 -28.64 -18.45
CA THR A 354 -9.77 -29.44 -19.69
C THR A 354 -10.80 -30.56 -19.71
N HIS A 355 -11.55 -30.66 -20.81
CA HIS A 355 -12.68 -31.57 -21.02
C HIS A 355 -12.54 -32.91 -20.29
N THR A 356 -13.25 -33.02 -19.17
CA THR A 356 -13.86 -34.28 -18.73
C THR A 356 -15.33 -33.98 -18.57
N GLN A 357 -16.18 -34.71 -19.29
CA GLN A 357 -17.63 -34.63 -19.17
C GLN A 357 -18.02 -34.85 -17.70
N LEU A 358 -18.24 -33.78 -16.95
CA LEU A 358 -19.01 -33.88 -15.71
C LEU A 358 -20.48 -33.90 -16.13
N ASN A 359 -21.00 -35.13 -16.19
CA ASN A 359 -22.40 -35.46 -16.39
C ASN A 359 -23.33 -34.42 -15.75
N LYS A 360 -24.21 -33.84 -16.57
CA LYS A 360 -25.43 -33.19 -16.08
C LYS A 360 -26.22 -34.23 -15.27
N ARG A 361 -26.16 -34.19 -13.94
CA ARG A 361 -27.25 -34.75 -13.13
C ARG A 361 -28.29 -33.66 -12.96
N ARG A 362 -29.45 -33.89 -13.59
CA ARG A 362 -30.70 -33.18 -13.27
C ARG A 362 -30.99 -33.39 -11.79
N ALA A 363 -31.33 -32.31 -11.09
CA ALA A 363 -32.06 -32.43 -9.84
C ALA A 363 -33.48 -32.90 -10.19
N THR A 364 -33.84 -34.09 -9.75
CA THR A 364 -35.22 -34.42 -9.37
C THR A 364 -35.44 -33.95 -7.95
#